data_AF-A0A6B3FWF3-F1
#
_entry.id   AF-A0A6B3FWF3-F1
#
_cell.length_a   1.000
_cell.length_b   1.000
_cell.length_c   1.000
_cell.angle_alpha   90.00
_cell.angle_beta   90.00
_cell.angle_gamma   90.00
#
_symmetry.space_group_name_H-M   'P 1'
#
loop_
_entity.id
_entity.type
_entity.pdbx_description
1 polymer ?
#
loop_
_entity_poly.entity_id
_entity_poly.type
_entity_poly.pdbx_seq_one_letter_code
_entity_poly.pdbx_strand_id
1 'polypeptide(L)' 'MAVVADVIVVGGGVVGLTTAVTLAERGLRVRVWSRDPA' A
#
# COMPACT_ATOMS: atom_id res chain seq x y z
N MET A 1 -20.26 -11.10 1.64
CA MET A 1 -19.30 -10.81 0.55
C MET A 1 -18.45 -9.64 1.00
N ALA A 2 -17.18 -9.85 1.34
CA ALA A 2 -16.31 -8.76 1.78
C ALA A 2 -15.83 -7.98 0.54
N VAL A 3 -16.07 -6.67 0.51
CA VAL A 3 -15.52 -5.79 -0.51
C VAL A 3 -14.06 -5.58 -0.14
N VAL A 4 -13.14 -6.17 -0.90
CA VAL A 4 -11.71 -5.89 -0.73
C VAL A 4 -11.45 -4.55 -1.39
N ALA A 5 -11.18 -3.51 -0.60
CA ALA A 5 -10.78 -2.22 -1.16
C ALA A 5 -9.34 -2.32 -1.67
N ASP A 6 -9.14 -1.94 -2.94
CA ASP A 6 -7.82 -1.77 -3.54
C ASP A 6 -7.24 -0.40 -3.16
N VAL A 7 -6.00 -0.37 -2.68
CA VAL A 7 -5.30 0.84 -2.23
C VAL A 7 -4.01 1.03 -3.00
N ILE A 8 -3.76 2.25 -3.48
CA ILE A 8 -2.47 2.67 -4.04
C ILE A 8 -1.81 3.62 -3.05
N VAL A 9 -0.58 3.29 -2.62
CA VAL A 9 0.27 4.17 -1.82
C VAL A 9 1.33 4.78 -2.73
N VAL A 10 1.38 6.12 -2.80
CA VAL A 10 2.36 6.85 -3.61
C VAL A 10 3.51 7.32 -2.72
N GLY A 11 4.73 6.88 -3.04
CA GLY A 11 5.97 7.14 -2.31
C GLY A 11 6.48 5.92 -1.55
N GLY A 12 7.73 5.51 -1.83
CA GLY A 12 8.42 4.38 -1.19
C GLY A 12 9.27 4.74 0.04
N GLY A 13 9.09 5.93 0.60
CA GLY A 13 9.77 6.33 1.84
C GLY A 13 9.18 5.62 3.07
N VAL A 14 9.81 5.81 4.23
CA VAL A 14 9.45 5.16 5.50
C VAL A 14 7.95 5.25 5.79
N VAL A 15 7.37 6.46 5.71
CA VAL A 15 5.95 6.68 5.98
C VAL A 15 5.06 5.91 4.99
N GLY A 16 5.41 5.90 3.70
CA GLY A 16 4.64 5.20 2.67
C GLY A 16 4.66 3.69 2.86
N LEU A 17 5.84 3.11 3.11
CA LEU A 17 5.97 1.67 3.35
C LEU A 17 5.30 1.23 4.65
N THR A 18 5.45 1.99 5.75
CA THR A 18 4.74 1.70 7.00
C THR A 18 3.22 1.72 6.79
N THR A 19 2.71 2.72 6.06
CA THR A 19 1.29 2.81 5.71
C THR A 19 0.83 1.60 4.89
N ALA A 20 1.61 1.21 3.87
CA ALA A 20 1.29 0.07 3.01
C ALA A 20 1.23 -1.25 3.80
N VAL A 21 2.18 -1.49 4.70
CA VAL A 21 2.20 -2.66 5.58
C VAL A 21 1.00 -2.69 6.51
N THR A 22 0.72 -1.59 7.22
CA THR A 22 -0.44 -1.51 8.12
C THR A 22 -1.77 -1.77 7.39
N LEU A 23 -1.92 -1.31 6.16
CA LEU A 23 -3.11 -1.55 5.35
C LEU A 23 -3.19 -3.01 4.86
N ALA A 24 -2.06 -3.59 4.44
CA ALA A 24 -1.99 -5.00 4.04
C ALA A 24 -2.31 -5.96 5.19
N GLU A 25 -1.80 -5.67 6.40
CA GLU A 25 -2.10 -6.43 7.63
C GLU A 25 -3.60 -6.38 8.00
N ARG A 26 -4.31 -5.32 7.59
CA ARG A 26 -5.78 -5.20 7.74
C ARG A 26 -6.56 -5.93 6.65
N GLY A 27 -5.89 -6.64 5.75
CA GLY A 27 -6.50 -7.44 4.68
C GLY A 27 -6.84 -6.66 3.42
N LEU A 28 -6.31 -5.44 3.26
CA LEU A 28 -6.51 -4.65 2.04
C LEU A 28 -5.52 -5.08 0.95
N ARG A 29 -5.92 -4.95 -0.31
CA ARG A 29 -5.03 -5.16 -1.46
C ARG A 29 -4.28 -3.87 -1.73
N VAL A 30 -2.97 -3.87 -1.44
CA VAL A 30 -2.15 -2.65 -1.51
C VAL A 30 -1.12 -2.75 -2.63
N ARG A 31 -0.97 -1.68 -3.40
CA ARG A 31 0.13 -1.48 -4.37
C ARG A 31 0.90 -0.21 -4.02
N VAL A 32 2.23 -0.28 -4.01
CA VAL A 32 3.09 0.89 -3.78
C VAL A 32 3.66 1.38 -5.09
N TRP A 33 3.57 2.68 -5.36
CA TRP A 33 4.18 3.34 -6.50
C TRP A 33 5.25 4.32 -6.02
N SER A 34 6.48 4.13 -6.49
CA SER A 34 7.58 5.08 -6.32
C SER A 34 7.92 5.71 -7.66
N ARG A 35 8.52 6.91 -7.62
CA ARG A 35 9.18 7.48 -8.80
C ARG A 35 10.39 6.64 -9.21
N ASP A 36 11.07 6.07 -8.23
CA ASP A 36 12.24 5.24 -8.48
C ASP A 36 11.81 3.96 -9.21
N PRO A 37 12.51 3.60 -10.29
CA PRO A 37 12.29 2.33 -10.96
C PRO A 37 12.56 1.18 -9.98
N ALA A 38 11.73 0.15 -10.05
CA ALA A 38 11.83 -1.06 -9.25
C ALA A 38 12.78 -2.08 -9.87
#